data_AF-A0A382DMB7-F1
#
_entry.id   AF-A0A382DMB7-F1
#
_cell.length_a   1.000
_cell.length_b   1.000
_cell.length_c   1.000
_cell.angle_alpha   90.00
_cell.angle_beta   90.00
_cell.angle_gamma   90.00
#
_symmetry.space_group_name_H-M   'P 1'
#
loop_
_entity.id
_entity.type
_entity.pdbx_description
1 polymer ?
#
loop_
_entity_poly.entity_id
_entity_poly.type
_entity_poly.pdbx_seq_one_letter_code
_entity_poly.pdbx_strand_id
1 'polypeptide(L)' 'MKPTKYLLGLLAAAVLSIGTAQAASVLKIVPHADLKNTDPIWTTAYITRNHGYMIYDTLFAMDETFN' A
#
# COMPACT_ATOMS: atom_id res chain seq x y z
N MET A 1 19.82 27.08 25.80
CA MET A 1 19.40 25.78 25.20
C MET A 1 18.20 26.08 24.33
N LYS A 2 18.18 25.66 23.06
CA LYS A 2 17.40 26.31 21.97
C LYS A 2 15.95 25.76 21.89
N PRO A 3 14.94 26.35 22.56
CA PRO A 3 13.54 25.84 22.54
C PRO A 3 12.93 25.90 21.14
N THR A 4 13.45 26.79 20.29
CA THR A 4 13.03 26.99 18.90
C THR A 4 13.15 25.72 18.06
N LYS A 5 14.10 24.82 18.36
CA LYS A 5 14.27 23.56 17.61
C LYS A 5 13.14 22.57 17.90
N TYR A 6 12.67 22.51 19.14
CA TYR A 6 11.58 21.63 19.55
C TYR A 6 10.23 22.16 19.06
N LEU A 7 10.03 23.49 19.11
CA LEU A 7 8.88 24.15 18.51
C LEU A 7 8.81 23.96 17.00
N LEU A 8 9.94 24.05 16.28
CA LEU A 8 9.99 23.71 14.86
C LEU A 8 9.66 22.24 14.60
N GLY A 9 10.17 21.33 15.42
CA GLY A 9 9.89 19.89 15.30
C GLY A 9 8.41 19.57 15.52
N LEU A 10 7.77 20.19 16.51
CA LEU A 10 6.34 20.04 16.78
C LEU A 10 5.49 20.60 15.64
N LEU A 11 5.89 21.76 15.09
CA LEU A 11 5.21 22.37 13.95
C LEU A 11 5.34 21.51 12.68
N ALA A 12 6.52 20.91 12.43
CA ALA A 12 6.73 20.00 11.30
C ALA A 12 5.89 18.72 11.41
N ALA A 13 5.78 18.14 12.62
CA ALA A 13 4.93 16.98 12.87
C ALA A 13 3.44 17.33 12.68
N ALA A 14 3.01 18.52 13.10
CA ALA A 14 1.65 19.01 12.90
C ALA A 14 1.33 19.27 11.42
N VAL A 15 2.29 19.73 10.61
CA VAL A 15 2.08 19.90 9.16
C VAL A 15 1.94 18.56 8.45
N LEU A 16 2.69 17.53 8.85
CA LEU A 16 2.57 16.19 8.29
C LEU A 16 1.25 15.48 8.66
N SER A 17 0.61 15.86 9.77
CA SER A 17 -0.67 15.27 10.20
C SER A 17 -1.91 15.93 9.59
N ILE A 18 -1.76 17.05 8.87
CA ILE A 18 -2.87 17.79 8.22
C ILE A 18 -3.10 17.34 6.76
N GLY A 19 -2.46 16.26 6.32
CA GLY A 19 -2.73 15.67 5.01
C GLY A 19 -4.15 15.09 4.94
N THR A 20 -5.08 15.78 4.30
CA THR A 20 -6.33 15.16 3.84
C THR A 20 -5.96 14.14 2.77
N ALA A 21 -6.27 12.86 2.93
CA ALA A 21 -6.02 11.87 1.88
C ALA A 21 -6.80 12.27 0.61
N GLN A 22 -6.12 12.79 -0.41
CA GLN A 22 -6.71 12.94 -1.74
C GLN A 22 -6.90 11.54 -2.31
N ALA A 23 -8.11 11.00 -2.15
CA ALA A 23 -8.47 9.69 -2.66
C ALA A 23 -8.51 9.73 -4.19
N ALA A 24 -7.37 9.46 -4.83
CA ALA A 24 -7.37 9.03 -6.21
C ALA A 24 -8.05 7.65 -6.25
N SER A 25 -9.23 7.57 -6.87
CA SER A 25 -10.01 6.32 -6.93
C SER A 25 -9.36 5.25 -7.82
N VAL A 26 -8.43 5.64 -8.68
CA VAL A 26 -7.78 4.76 -9.65
C VAL A 26 -6.28 4.71 -9.39
N LEU A 27 -5.81 3.53 -8.99
CA LEU A 27 -4.39 3.23 -8.85
C LEU A 27 -3.86 2.61 -10.15
N LYS A 28 -2.83 3.22 -10.75
CA LYS A 28 -2.17 2.71 -11.97
C LYS A 28 -0.85 2.08 -11.59
N ILE A 29 -0.70 0.77 -11.84
CA ILE A 29 0.47 -0.03 -11.48
C ILE A 29 1.08 -0.65 -12.74
N VAL A 30 2.41 -0.74 -12.80
CA VAL A 30 3.14 -1.58 -13.77
C VAL A 30 3.70 -2.79 -13.03
N PRO A 31 3.16 -4.00 -13.24
CA PRO A 31 3.67 -5.19 -12.58
C PRO A 31 5.03 -5.63 -13.14
N HIS A 32 5.76 -6.47 -12.39
CA HIS A 32 7.08 -6.97 -12.81
C HIS A 32 7.04 -8.00 -13.96
N ALA A 33 5.87 -8.58 -14.24
CA ALA A 33 5.65 -9.60 -15.26
C ALA A 33 4.24 -9.51 -15.85
N ASP A 34 4.07 -10.06 -17.04
CA ASP A 34 2.77 -10.14 -17.71
C ASP A 34 1.81 -11.12 -17.01
N LEU A 35 0.55 -10.71 -16.85
CA LEU A 35 -0.51 -11.56 -16.32
C LEU A 35 -1.04 -12.50 -17.43
N LYS A 36 -0.45 -13.69 -17.55
CA LYS A 36 -0.85 -14.71 -18.55
C LYS A 36 -2.05 -15.57 -18.11
N ASN A 37 -2.25 -15.73 -16.81
CA ASN A 37 -3.33 -16.53 -16.24
C ASN A 37 -3.91 -15.80 -15.02
N THR A 38 -5.22 -15.76 -14.89
CA THR A 38 -5.93 -15.05 -13.80
C THR A 38 -6.33 -15.97 -12.65
N ASP A 39 -6.36 -17.29 -12.88
CA ASP A 39 -6.78 -18.26 -11.88
C ASP A 39 -5.62 -18.59 -10.91
N PRO A 40 -5.74 -18.23 -9.62
CA PRO A 40 -4.71 -18.51 -8.61
C PRO A 40 -4.66 -19.98 -8.14
N ILE A 41 -5.60 -20.84 -8.55
CA ILE A 41 -5.58 -22.28 -8.25
C ILE A 41 -4.71 -23.05 -9.25
N TRP A 42 -4.74 -22.66 -10.52
CA TRP A 42 -3.98 -23.33 -11.59
C TRP A 42 -2.48 -23.00 -11.57
N THR A 43 -2.09 -21.83 -11.05
CA THR A 43 -0.70 -21.35 -11.08
C THR A 43 -0.21 -20.88 -9.72
N THR A 44 1.10 -20.98 -9.51
CA THR A 44 1.79 -20.47 -8.30
C THR A 44 2.44 -19.10 -8.52
N ALA A 45 2.25 -18.47 -9.68
CA ALA A 45 2.89 -17.21 -10.02
C ALA A 45 2.40 -16.04 -9.13
N TYR A 46 3.34 -15.26 -8.57
CA TYR A 46 3.01 -14.13 -7.71
C TYR A 46 2.19 -13.04 -8.40
N ILE A 47 2.35 -12.85 -9.72
CA ILE A 47 1.56 -11.89 -10.48
C ILE A 47 0.06 -12.21 -10.44
N THR A 48 -0.29 -13.50 -10.57
CA THR A 48 -1.68 -13.97 -10.54
C THR A 48 -2.25 -13.86 -9.14
N ARG A 49 -1.48 -14.20 -8.10
CA ARG A 49 -1.90 -14.01 -6.70
C ARG A 49 -2.14 -12.53 -6.38
N ASN A 50 -1.20 -11.65 -6.75
CA ASN A 50 -1.33 -10.21 -6.51
C ASN A 50 -2.53 -9.62 -7.25
N HIS A 51 -2.81 -10.09 -8.48
CA HIS A 51 -4.04 -9.75 -9.19
C HIS A 51 -5.30 -10.27 -8.48
N GLY A 52 -5.26 -11.51 -8.00
CA GLY A 52 -6.35 -12.13 -7.26
C GLY A 52 -6.78 -11.34 -6.03
N TYR A 53 -5.84 -10.78 -5.26
CA TYR A 53 -6.16 -9.93 -4.10
C TYR A 53 -6.92 -8.64 -4.43
N MET A 54 -6.94 -8.21 -5.70
CA MET A 54 -7.69 -7.02 -6.13
C MET A 54 -9.10 -7.35 -6.62
N ILE A 55 -9.40 -8.63 -6.88
CA ILE A 55 -10.66 -9.06 -7.53
C ILE A 55 -11.48 -9.96 -6.60
N TYR A 56 -10.82 -10.88 -5.90
CA TYR A 56 -11.47 -11.89 -5.07
C TYR A 56 -11.42 -11.49 -3.60
N ASP A 57 -12.54 -11.75 -2.90
CA ASP A 57 -12.59 -11.67 -1.46
C ASP A 57 -11.96 -12.92 -0.83
N THR A 58 -11.19 -12.74 0.23
CA THR A 58 -10.45 -13.82 0.90
C THR A 58 -10.73 -13.78 2.38
N LEU A 59 -10.98 -14.94 3.00
CA LEU A 59 -11.24 -15.03 4.45
C LEU A 59 -10.10 -14.44 5.30
N PHE A 60 -8.86 -14.55 4.81
CA PHE A 60 -7.66 -14.02 5.47
C PHE A 60 -6.68 -13.48 4.41
N ALA A 61 -5.94 -12.44 4.76
CA ALA A 61 -4.89 -11.86 3.96
C ALA A 61 -3.66 -11.54 4.83
N MET A 62 -2.52 -11.31 4.18
CA MET A 62 -1.28 -10.91 4.85
C MET A 62 -1.32 -9.43 5.19
N ASP A 63 -0.81 -9.07 6.37
CA ASP A 63 -0.63 -7.68 6.78
C ASP A 63 0.83 -7.23 6.62
N GLU A 64 1.11 -5.98 7.00
CA GLU A 64 2.42 -5.36 6.92
C GLU A 64 3.46 -5.96 7.89
N THR A 65 3.03 -6.71 8.91
CA THR A 65 3.88 -7.27 9.96
C THR A 65 4.31 -8.71 9.70
N PHE A 66 3.80 -9.33 8.62
CA PHE A 66 4.19 -10.67 8.23
C PHE A 66 5.70 -10.74 7.90
N ASN A 67 6.42 -11.59 8.64
CA ASN A 67 7.88 -11.73 8.60
C ASN A 67 8.30 -13.20 8.48
#